data_AF-A0A8H7PZC3-F1
#
_entry.id   AF-A0A8H7PZC3-F1
#
_cell.length_a   1.000
_cell.length_b   1.000
_cell.length_c   1.000
_cell.angle_alpha   90.00
_cell.angle_beta   90.00
_cell.angle_gamma   90.00
#
_symmetry.space_group_name_H-M   'P 1'
#
loop_
_entity.id
_entity.type
_entity.pdbx_description
1 polymer ?
#
loop_
_entity_poly.entity_id
_entity_poly.type
_entity_poly.pdbx_seq_one_letter_code
_entity_poly.pdbx_strand_id
1 'polypeptide(L)'
;MRILVVPILKNRWAYYCHSTLPTTSKLTKVVDWTASKWDKFGDADPSSWKGKLFKNGNHFMDRMDYQEWFLKGVPIKEDLENELTKVPVRYPTSIDNSAIQQHLQKALENRLPYHNKYMWYSAYWVPVACTFAIVPLIPNIPLAYNLFRLYSHYKAYKGAQHLQYLTSHNCLDFETSPELDSILSNVELSSSKELILPTAITAPFSSTEPTASQSKPKPNLSPLHEDINGVIDIETLARIGQECKMPGLEMELKRARFQILAKIVNDRAKKNTLGQLPVEWRNELKMEEDEEKKKKID
;
A
#
# COMPACT_ATOMS: atom_id res chain seq x y z
N MET A 1 6.45 -10.78 -16.43
CA MET A 1 5.88 -10.29 -15.14
C MET A 1 5.96 -11.43 -14.15
N ARG A 2 6.25 -11.15 -12.87
CA ARG A 2 6.23 -12.12 -11.78
C ARG A 2 5.73 -11.45 -10.50
N ILE A 3 4.95 -12.18 -9.70
CA ILE A 3 4.40 -11.70 -8.43
C ILE A 3 5.09 -12.46 -7.29
N LEU A 4 5.45 -11.73 -6.24
CA LEU A 4 6.00 -12.28 -5.01
C LEU A 4 5.02 -12.02 -3.86
N VAL A 5 4.78 -13.03 -3.03
CA VAL A 5 3.98 -12.94 -1.81
C VAL A 5 4.91 -13.16 -0.62
N VAL A 6 5.02 -12.14 0.24
CA VAL A 6 5.90 -12.17 1.40
C VAL A 6 5.07 -12.03 2.67
N PRO A 7 5.17 -12.98 3.62
CA PRO A 7 4.45 -12.87 4.87
C PRO A 7 5.08 -11.79 5.76
N ILE A 8 4.25 -10.88 6.26
CA ILE A 8 4.64 -9.93 7.31
C ILE A 8 4.29 -10.49 8.69
N LEU A 9 3.15 -11.17 8.76
CA LEU A 9 2.63 -11.96 9.89
C LEU A 9 2.06 -13.27 9.31
N LYS A 10 1.74 -14.24 10.17
CA LYS A 10 1.12 -15.52 9.74
C LYS A 10 -0.09 -15.31 8.82
N ASN A 11 -0.92 -14.31 9.14
CA ASN A 11 -2.17 -14.03 8.44
C ASN A 11 -2.22 -12.65 7.76
N ARG A 12 -1.06 -12.02 7.51
CA ARG A 12 -0.97 -10.75 6.76
C ARG A 12 0.25 -10.79 5.86
N TRP A 13 0.03 -10.56 4.58
CA TRP A 13 1.08 -10.69 3.57
C TRP A 13 1.13 -9.44 2.70
N ALA A 14 2.32 -9.18 2.15
CA ALA A 14 2.56 -8.16 1.17
C ALA A 14 2.70 -8.80 -0.21
N TYR A 15 2.15 -8.15 -1.23
CA TYR A 15 2.37 -8.52 -2.62
C TYR A 15 3.33 -7.53 -3.25
N TYR A 16 4.21 -8.04 -4.10
CA TYR A 16 5.06 -7.22 -4.94
C TYR A 16 5.02 -7.75 -6.37
N CYS A 17 4.94 -6.84 -7.34
CA CYS A 17 4.92 -7.19 -8.76
C CYS A 17 6.15 -6.60 -9.44
N HIS A 18 6.90 -7.47 -10.12
CA HIS A 18 7.98 -7.04 -11.00
C HIS A 18 7.61 -7.34 -12.45
N SER A 19 7.63 -6.31 -13.30
CA SER A 19 7.41 -6.45 -14.73
C SER A 19 8.57 -5.85 -15.51
N THR A 20 9.17 -6.66 -16.38
CA THR A 20 10.19 -6.28 -17.37
C THR A 20 9.63 -6.30 -18.79
N LEU A 21 8.31 -6.40 -18.93
CA LEU A 21 7.67 -6.57 -20.23
C LEU A 21 7.76 -5.27 -21.05
N PRO A 22 8.13 -5.35 -22.34
CA PRO A 22 8.09 -4.19 -23.21
C PRO A 22 6.66 -3.65 -23.27
N THR A 23 6.55 -2.33 -23.18
CA THR A 23 5.28 -1.60 -23.20
C THR A 23 5.32 -0.63 -24.36
N THR A 24 4.30 -0.65 -25.21
CA THR A 24 4.20 0.23 -26.39
C THR A 24 3.67 1.63 -26.06
N SER A 25 3.29 1.85 -24.80
CA SER A 25 2.58 3.03 -24.33
C SER A 25 3.38 4.33 -24.49
N LYS A 26 2.76 5.30 -25.18
CA LYS A 26 3.27 6.69 -25.21
C LYS A 26 3.18 7.35 -23.82
N LEU A 27 2.19 6.96 -23.01
CA LEU A 27 2.03 7.48 -21.65
C LEU A 27 3.23 7.09 -20.79
N THR A 28 3.71 5.85 -20.89
CA THR A 28 4.91 5.40 -20.17
C THR A 28 6.12 6.25 -20.53
N LYS A 29 6.33 6.60 -21.82
CA LYS A 29 7.44 7.48 -22.22
C LYS A 29 7.37 8.86 -21.57
N VAL A 30 6.17 9.44 -21.49
CA VAL A 30 5.96 10.74 -20.81
C VAL A 30 6.25 10.62 -19.32
N VAL A 31 5.80 9.53 -18.69
CA VAL A 31 6.03 9.26 -17.27
C VAL A 31 7.52 9.08 -16.98
N ASP A 32 8.23 8.31 -17.79
CA ASP A 32 9.68 8.10 -17.66
C ASP A 32 10.44 9.42 -17.83
N TRP A 33 10.02 10.25 -18.78
CA TRP A 33 10.55 11.61 -18.93
C TRP A 33 10.29 12.45 -17.68
N THR A 34 9.07 12.43 -17.11
CA THR A 34 8.78 13.18 -15.88
C THR A 34 9.57 12.66 -14.67
N ALA A 35 9.75 11.34 -14.55
CA ALA A 35 10.57 10.73 -13.52
C ALA A 35 12.03 11.20 -13.64
N SER A 36 12.60 11.19 -14.85
CA SER A 36 13.96 11.69 -15.07
C SER A 36 14.13 13.18 -14.72
N LYS A 37 13.06 13.98 -14.84
CA LYS A 37 13.06 15.39 -14.43
C LYS A 37 12.91 15.54 -12.92
N TRP A 38 12.13 14.67 -12.29
CA TRP A 38 11.97 14.60 -10.84
C TRP A 38 13.29 14.22 -10.16
N ASP A 39 14.03 13.24 -10.70
CA ASP A 39 15.33 12.82 -10.16
C ASP A 39 16.35 13.97 -10.17
N LYS A 40 16.35 14.78 -11.25
CA LYS A 40 17.19 15.99 -11.33
C LYS A 40 16.86 17.05 -10.29
N PHE A 41 15.68 17.01 -9.66
CA PHE A 41 15.39 17.89 -8.51
C PHE A 41 16.04 17.38 -7.22
N GLY A 42 16.35 16.08 -7.14
CA GLY A 42 17.12 15.48 -6.05
C GLY A 42 18.58 15.92 -6.03
N ASP A 43 19.14 16.25 -7.20
CA ASP A 43 20.52 16.78 -7.33
C ASP A 43 20.66 18.25 -6.89
N ALA A 44 19.54 18.95 -6.65
CA ALA A 44 19.57 20.34 -6.21
C ALA A 44 19.96 20.45 -4.73
N ASP A 45 20.54 21.60 -4.34
CA ASP A 45 20.88 21.88 -2.93
C ASP A 45 19.66 21.61 -2.01
N PRO A 46 19.81 20.80 -0.94
CA PRO A 46 18.75 20.52 0.03
C PRO A 46 18.08 21.77 0.62
N SER A 47 18.81 22.89 0.71
CA SER A 47 18.31 24.16 1.24
C SER A 47 17.40 24.91 0.24
N SER A 48 17.56 24.62 -1.06
CA SER A 48 16.81 25.26 -2.14
C SER A 48 15.34 24.86 -2.15
N TRP A 49 14.49 25.68 -2.78
CA TRP A 49 13.07 25.34 -2.93
C TRP A 49 12.85 24.02 -3.69
N LYS A 50 13.75 23.69 -4.64
CA LYS A 50 13.71 22.42 -5.39
C LYS A 50 14.05 21.23 -4.49
N GLY A 51 15.11 21.33 -3.69
CA GLY A 51 15.48 20.30 -2.73
C GLY A 51 14.39 20.06 -1.67
N LYS A 52 13.79 21.15 -1.16
CA LYS A 52 12.63 21.07 -0.26
C LYS A 52 11.42 20.42 -0.93
N LEU A 53 11.12 20.77 -2.18
CA LEU A 53 10.02 20.17 -2.95
C LEU A 53 10.25 18.69 -3.20
N PHE A 54 11.46 18.29 -3.59
CA PHE A 54 11.84 16.89 -3.79
C PHE A 54 11.71 16.08 -2.50
N LYS A 55 12.26 16.59 -1.39
CA LYS A 55 12.16 15.93 -0.08
C LYS A 55 10.71 15.75 0.38
N ASN A 56 9.89 16.81 0.26
CA ASN A 56 8.49 16.76 0.67
C ASN A 56 7.66 15.86 -0.28
N GLY A 57 7.96 15.88 -1.58
CA GLY A 57 7.33 15.01 -2.58
C GLY A 57 7.64 13.54 -2.34
N ASN A 58 8.91 13.18 -2.09
CA ASN A 58 9.29 11.80 -1.77
C ASN A 58 8.65 11.33 -0.46
N HIS A 59 8.66 12.17 0.58
CA HIS A 59 7.96 11.88 1.84
C HIS A 59 6.47 11.62 1.63
N PHE A 60 5.83 12.31 0.67
CA PHE A 60 4.46 12.03 0.28
C PHE A 60 4.33 10.71 -0.50
N MET A 61 5.23 10.43 -1.45
CA MET A 61 5.23 9.18 -2.21
C MET A 61 5.43 7.95 -1.31
N ASP A 62 6.24 8.08 -0.26
CA ASP A 62 6.48 7.02 0.74
C ASP A 62 5.25 6.67 1.56
N ARG A 63 4.29 7.60 1.66
CA ARG A 63 3.02 7.39 2.36
C ARG A 63 1.94 6.74 1.48
N MET A 64 2.18 6.55 0.19
CA MET A 64 1.21 5.85 -0.66
C MET A 64 1.00 4.43 -0.16
N ASP A 65 -0.23 3.93 -0.31
CA ASP A 65 -0.61 2.61 0.16
C ASP A 65 0.22 1.53 -0.55
N TYR A 66 0.74 0.55 0.20
CA TYR A 66 1.57 -0.51 -0.37
C TYR A 66 0.83 -1.33 -1.44
N GLN A 67 -0.50 -1.47 -1.34
CA GLN A 67 -1.30 -2.13 -2.35
C GLN A 67 -1.45 -1.28 -3.61
N GLU A 68 -1.47 0.06 -3.48
CA GLU A 68 -1.43 0.94 -4.65
C GLU A 68 -0.11 0.77 -5.41
N TRP A 69 1.02 0.69 -4.70
CA TRP A 69 2.33 0.43 -5.33
C TRP A 69 2.39 -0.94 -6.01
N PHE A 70 1.89 -1.99 -5.33
CA PHE A 70 1.77 -3.32 -5.92
C PHE A 70 0.98 -3.28 -7.24
N LEU A 71 -0.21 -2.67 -7.23
CA LEU A 71 -1.09 -2.60 -8.41
C LEU A 71 -0.47 -1.75 -9.52
N LYS A 72 0.28 -0.69 -9.18
CA LYS A 72 1.01 0.10 -10.18
C LYS A 72 2.14 -0.68 -10.86
N GLY A 73 2.72 -1.66 -10.16
CA GLY A 73 3.73 -2.57 -10.71
C GLY A 73 3.15 -3.57 -11.72
N VAL A 74 1.82 -3.77 -11.75
CA VAL A 74 1.15 -4.61 -12.73
C VAL A 74 1.10 -3.86 -14.08
N PRO A 75 1.56 -4.49 -15.19
CA PRO A 75 1.48 -3.87 -16.51
C PRO A 75 0.01 -3.63 -16.90
N ILE A 76 -0.24 -2.61 -17.72
CA ILE A 76 -1.58 -2.36 -18.26
C ILE A 76 -1.80 -3.37 -19.38
N LYS A 77 -2.95 -4.06 -19.41
CA LYS A 77 -3.21 -5.13 -20.38
C LYS A 77 -3.07 -4.62 -21.82
N GLU A 78 -3.64 -3.45 -22.09
CA GLU A 78 -3.71 -2.84 -23.42
C GLU A 78 -2.35 -2.32 -23.94
N ASP A 79 -1.37 -2.19 -23.06
CA ASP A 79 -0.03 -1.70 -23.36
C ASP A 79 0.95 -2.82 -23.75
N LEU A 80 0.54 -4.09 -23.57
CA LEU A 80 1.35 -5.27 -23.87
C LEU A 80 1.23 -5.69 -25.33
N GLU A 81 2.35 -6.11 -25.91
CA GLU A 81 2.39 -6.65 -27.28
C GLU A 81 1.72 -8.04 -27.37
N ASN A 82 1.81 -8.82 -26.30
CA ASN A 82 1.27 -10.17 -26.22
C ASN A 82 0.47 -10.34 -24.92
N GLU A 83 -0.64 -11.08 -24.99
CA GLU A 83 -1.40 -11.45 -23.80
C GLU A 83 -0.61 -12.40 -22.90
N LEU A 84 -0.75 -12.22 -21.58
CA LEU A 84 -0.06 -13.06 -20.60
C LEU A 84 -0.88 -14.32 -20.33
N THR A 85 -0.36 -15.46 -20.75
CA THR A 85 -0.99 -16.77 -20.54
C THR A 85 -0.58 -17.43 -19.23
N LYS A 86 0.64 -17.15 -18.74
CA LYS A 86 1.17 -17.65 -17.48
C LYS A 86 1.95 -16.56 -16.75
N VAL A 87 1.56 -16.27 -15.51
CA VAL A 87 2.22 -15.32 -14.63
C VAL A 87 2.57 -16.04 -13.32
N PRO A 88 3.85 -16.26 -13.02
CA PRO A 88 4.25 -16.94 -11.80
C PRO A 88 3.96 -16.06 -10.58
N VAL A 89 3.30 -16.67 -9.59
CA VAL A 89 3.06 -16.14 -8.25
C VAL A 89 3.86 -16.99 -7.27
N ARG A 90 4.95 -16.42 -6.76
CA ARG A 90 5.88 -17.09 -5.85
C ARG A 90 5.57 -16.76 -4.40
N TYR A 91 5.48 -17.79 -3.56
CA TYR A 91 5.17 -17.68 -2.14
C TYR A 91 5.92 -18.75 -1.33
N PRO A 92 6.16 -18.55 -0.01
CA PRO A 92 6.76 -19.58 0.82
C PRO A 92 5.75 -20.68 1.17
N THR A 93 6.23 -21.89 1.46
CA THR A 93 5.42 -23.05 1.88
C THR A 93 4.61 -22.83 3.16
N SER A 94 4.98 -21.84 3.97
CA SER A 94 4.25 -21.45 5.18
C SER A 94 2.87 -20.84 4.92
N ILE A 95 2.57 -20.45 3.67
CA ILE A 95 1.29 -19.85 3.28
C ILE A 95 0.53 -20.81 2.36
N ASP A 96 -0.75 -21.02 2.66
CA ASP A 96 -1.62 -21.82 1.82
C ASP A 96 -2.03 -21.07 0.53
N ASN A 97 -1.99 -21.77 -0.61
CA ASN A 97 -2.33 -21.23 -1.92
C ASN A 97 -3.78 -20.72 -1.98
N SER A 98 -4.75 -21.48 -1.43
CA SER A 98 -6.15 -21.09 -1.47
C SER A 98 -6.39 -19.79 -0.70
N ALA A 99 -5.66 -19.62 0.40
CA ALA A 99 -5.70 -18.40 1.20
C ALA A 99 -5.10 -17.20 0.44
N ILE A 100 -4.04 -17.38 -0.36
CA ILE A 100 -3.48 -16.34 -1.26
C ILE A 100 -4.50 -15.91 -2.30
N GLN A 101 -5.16 -16.87 -2.95
CA GLN A 101 -6.17 -16.59 -3.97
C GLN A 101 -7.35 -15.81 -3.40
N GLN A 102 -7.91 -16.27 -2.27
CA GLN A 102 -9.01 -15.57 -1.59
C GLN A 102 -8.62 -14.17 -1.14
N HIS A 103 -7.42 -14.01 -0.58
CA HIS A 103 -6.94 -12.70 -0.12
C HIS A 103 -6.71 -11.74 -1.30
N LEU A 104 -6.18 -12.23 -2.43
CA LEU A 104 -5.97 -11.43 -3.63
C LEU A 104 -7.30 -10.99 -4.24
N GLN A 105 -8.26 -11.92 -4.38
CA GLN A 105 -9.59 -11.61 -4.88
C GLN A 105 -10.26 -10.53 -4.03
N LYS A 106 -10.25 -10.71 -2.70
CA LYS A 106 -10.80 -9.72 -1.77
C LYS A 106 -10.08 -8.37 -1.85
N ALA A 107 -8.77 -8.36 -2.05
CA ALA A 107 -8.03 -7.12 -2.24
C ALA A 107 -8.48 -6.39 -3.52
N LEU A 108 -8.67 -7.12 -4.62
CA LEU A 108 -9.14 -6.57 -5.90
C LEU A 108 -10.57 -6.02 -5.81
N GLU A 109 -11.49 -6.75 -5.18
CA GLU A 109 -12.88 -6.31 -4.94
C GLU A 109 -12.95 -4.96 -4.22
N ASN A 110 -12.04 -4.72 -3.28
CA ASN A 110 -11.98 -3.46 -2.54
C ASN A 110 -11.22 -2.36 -3.30
N ARG A 111 -10.13 -2.70 -4.00
CA ARG A 111 -9.22 -1.71 -4.58
C ARG A 111 -9.65 -1.21 -5.95
N LEU A 112 -10.32 -2.05 -6.74
CA LEU A 112 -10.79 -1.68 -8.08
C LEU A 112 -11.80 -0.50 -8.04
N PRO A 113 -12.90 -0.54 -7.25
CA PRO A 113 -13.81 0.60 -7.14
C PRO A 113 -13.14 1.81 -6.46
N TYR A 114 -12.25 1.58 -5.50
CA TYR A 114 -11.50 2.64 -4.83
C TYR A 114 -10.66 3.44 -5.83
N HIS A 115 -9.79 2.80 -6.62
CA HIS A 115 -8.94 3.51 -7.56
C HIS A 115 -9.75 4.14 -8.71
N ASN A 116 -10.85 3.52 -9.15
CA ASN A 116 -11.74 4.13 -10.13
C ASN A 116 -12.35 5.45 -9.62
N LYS A 117 -12.92 5.43 -8.39
CA LYS A 117 -13.53 6.60 -7.77
C LYS A 117 -12.54 7.75 -7.62
N TYR A 118 -11.36 7.48 -7.07
CA TYR A 118 -10.38 8.53 -6.81
C TYR A 118 -9.61 8.98 -8.06
N MET A 119 -9.51 8.13 -9.09
CA MET A 119 -9.05 8.56 -10.42
C MET A 119 -9.94 9.68 -10.95
N TRP A 120 -11.25 9.46 -10.99
CA TRP A 120 -12.20 10.49 -11.43
C TRP A 120 -12.22 11.70 -10.51
N TYR A 121 -12.16 11.50 -9.20
CA TYR A 121 -12.03 12.60 -8.24
C TYR A 121 -10.82 13.49 -8.57
N SER A 122 -9.65 12.91 -8.78
CA SER A 122 -8.45 13.65 -9.19
C SER A 122 -8.62 14.33 -10.55
N ALA A 123 -9.27 13.67 -11.52
CA ALA A 123 -9.56 14.28 -12.83
C ALA A 123 -10.41 15.54 -12.73
N TYR A 124 -11.45 15.53 -11.89
CA TYR A 124 -12.32 16.70 -11.68
C TYR A 124 -11.59 17.91 -11.07
N TRP A 125 -10.55 17.66 -10.27
CA TRP A 125 -9.75 18.73 -9.67
C TRP A 125 -8.68 19.29 -10.61
N VAL A 126 -8.37 18.64 -11.73
CA VAL A 126 -7.36 19.14 -12.69
C VAL A 126 -7.73 20.50 -13.27
N PRO A 127 -8.95 20.75 -13.80
CA PRO A 127 -9.33 22.07 -14.32
C PRO A 127 -9.21 23.18 -13.28
N VAL A 128 -9.62 22.90 -12.04
CA VAL A 128 -9.49 23.84 -10.92
C VAL A 128 -8.02 24.11 -10.63
N ALA A 129 -7.21 23.07 -10.56
CA ALA A 129 -5.77 23.21 -10.35
C ALA A 129 -5.08 23.98 -11.49
N CYS A 130 -5.53 23.85 -12.74
CA CYS A 130 -5.01 24.60 -13.89
C CYS A 130 -5.15 26.12 -13.73
N THR A 131 -6.18 26.62 -13.02
CA THR A 131 -6.34 28.06 -12.77
C THR A 131 -5.14 28.68 -12.03
N PHE A 132 -4.48 27.89 -11.18
CA PHE A 132 -3.28 28.32 -10.45
C PHE A 132 -2.01 28.32 -11.31
N ALA A 133 -2.06 27.82 -12.55
CA ALA A 133 -0.90 27.78 -13.44
C ALA A 133 -0.53 29.15 -14.03
N ILE A 134 -1.42 30.13 -13.87
CA ILE A 134 -1.30 31.49 -14.43
C ILE A 134 -0.23 32.31 -13.68
N VAL A 135 0.20 31.90 -12.47
CA VAL A 135 1.19 32.64 -11.65
C VAL A 135 2.63 32.21 -11.99
N PRO A 136 3.47 33.07 -12.58
CA PRO A 136 4.74 32.66 -13.19
C PRO A 136 5.93 32.43 -12.23
N LEU A 137 5.80 32.66 -10.91
CA LEU A 137 6.94 32.56 -9.98
C LEU A 137 7.10 31.19 -9.26
N ILE A 138 6.05 30.37 -9.16
CA ILE A 138 6.06 29.13 -8.36
C ILE A 138 5.50 27.99 -9.23
N PRO A 139 6.15 26.81 -9.31
CA PRO A 139 5.56 25.68 -10.01
C PRO A 139 4.19 25.36 -9.40
N ASN A 140 3.20 25.09 -10.25
CA ASN A 140 1.85 24.79 -9.81
C ASN A 140 1.79 23.42 -9.11
N ILE A 141 2.15 23.41 -7.82
CA ILE A 141 2.12 22.24 -6.94
C ILE A 141 0.72 21.60 -6.92
N PRO A 142 -0.39 22.36 -6.82
CA PRO A 142 -1.73 21.79 -6.93
C PRO A 142 -1.97 21.00 -8.22
N LEU A 143 -1.55 21.52 -9.37
CA LEU A 143 -1.72 20.83 -10.65
C LEU A 143 -0.84 19.59 -10.73
N ALA A 144 0.44 19.71 -10.35
CA ALA A 144 1.36 18.58 -10.32
C ALA A 144 0.83 17.46 -9.42
N TYR A 145 0.30 17.80 -8.24
CA TYR A 145 -0.30 16.84 -7.32
C TYR A 145 -1.52 16.14 -7.92
N ASN A 146 -2.46 16.87 -8.53
CA ASN A 146 -3.67 16.28 -9.09
C ASN A 146 -3.36 15.40 -10.31
N LEU A 147 -2.42 15.82 -11.18
CA LEU A 147 -1.95 14.99 -12.29
C LEU A 147 -1.24 13.72 -11.80
N PHE A 148 -0.39 13.85 -10.78
CA PHE A 148 0.25 12.71 -10.14
C PHE A 148 -0.77 11.72 -9.57
N ARG A 149 -1.76 12.20 -8.78
CA ARG A 149 -2.80 11.33 -8.21
C ARG A 149 -3.70 10.73 -9.27
N LEU A 150 -4.06 11.49 -10.30
CA LEU A 150 -4.81 11.00 -11.44
C LEU A 150 -4.07 9.84 -12.11
N TYR A 151 -2.79 10.03 -12.46
CA TYR A 151 -1.98 8.98 -13.05
C TYR A 151 -1.80 7.78 -12.12
N SER A 152 -1.51 8.01 -10.82
CA SER A 152 -1.29 6.95 -9.83
C SER A 152 -2.54 6.08 -9.67
N HIS A 153 -3.72 6.70 -9.54
CA HIS A 153 -4.99 5.97 -9.48
C HIS A 153 -5.35 5.29 -10.81
N TYR A 154 -5.12 5.94 -11.95
CA TYR A 154 -5.32 5.33 -13.27
C TYR A 154 -4.48 4.07 -13.44
N LYS A 155 -3.17 4.15 -13.11
CA LYS A 155 -2.23 3.04 -13.25
C LYS A 155 -2.58 1.89 -12.29
N ALA A 156 -2.91 2.19 -11.03
CA ALA A 156 -3.36 1.19 -10.07
C ALA A 156 -4.71 0.56 -10.47
N TYR A 157 -5.64 1.35 -11.00
CA TYR A 157 -6.94 0.85 -11.49
C TYR A 157 -6.75 -0.11 -12.67
N LYS A 158 -5.98 0.28 -13.70
CA LYS A 158 -5.67 -0.58 -14.84
C LYS A 158 -4.89 -1.83 -14.44
N GLY A 159 -3.93 -1.70 -13.51
CA GLY A 159 -3.23 -2.84 -12.93
C GLY A 159 -4.17 -3.81 -12.19
N ALA A 160 -5.12 -3.29 -11.41
CA ALA A 160 -6.15 -4.10 -10.76
C ALA A 160 -7.08 -4.79 -11.76
N GLN A 161 -7.50 -4.11 -12.82
CA GLN A 161 -8.30 -4.71 -13.90
C GLN A 161 -7.55 -5.84 -14.59
N HIS A 162 -6.27 -5.64 -14.91
CA HIS A 162 -5.46 -6.67 -15.53
C HIS A 162 -5.25 -7.86 -14.59
N LEU A 163 -4.98 -7.62 -13.31
CA LEU A 163 -4.83 -8.70 -12.35
C LEU A 163 -6.14 -9.49 -12.13
N GLN A 164 -7.29 -8.80 -12.11
CA GLN A 164 -8.60 -9.44 -12.08
C GLN A 164 -8.83 -10.32 -13.31
N TYR A 165 -8.44 -9.86 -14.50
CA TYR A 165 -8.47 -10.65 -15.74
C TYR A 165 -7.59 -11.91 -15.64
N LEU A 166 -6.36 -11.78 -15.16
CA LEU A 166 -5.45 -12.91 -14.99
C LEU A 166 -5.99 -13.95 -14.00
N THR A 167 -6.60 -13.50 -12.90
CA THR A 167 -7.26 -14.38 -11.93
C THR A 167 -8.45 -15.11 -12.54
N SER A 168 -9.33 -14.41 -13.27
CA SER A 168 -10.55 -15.03 -13.82
C SER A 168 -10.28 -16.01 -14.97
N HIS A 169 -9.15 -15.86 -15.67
CA HIS A 169 -8.75 -16.73 -16.77
C HIS A 169 -7.74 -17.82 -16.36
N ASN A 170 -7.49 -17.99 -15.05
CA ASN A 170 -6.52 -18.95 -14.51
C ASN A 170 -5.11 -18.78 -15.10
N CYS A 171 -4.70 -17.54 -15.39
CA CYS A 171 -3.37 -17.23 -15.91
C CYS A 171 -2.32 -17.07 -14.81
N LEU A 172 -2.71 -17.13 -13.53
CA LEU A 172 -1.80 -17.07 -12.39
C LEU A 172 -1.32 -18.49 -12.03
N ASP A 173 -0.01 -18.69 -12.12
CA ASP A 173 0.64 -19.97 -11.80
C ASP A 173 1.26 -19.90 -10.40
N PHE A 174 0.68 -20.61 -9.44
CA PHE A 174 1.04 -20.51 -8.03
C PHE A 174 2.12 -21.54 -7.68
N GLU A 175 3.35 -21.06 -7.48
CA GLU A 175 4.53 -21.89 -7.21
C GLU A 175 5.14 -21.54 -5.84
N THR A 176 5.49 -22.57 -5.06
CA THR A 176 6.28 -22.38 -3.84
C THR A 176 7.72 -21.98 -4.20
N SER A 177 8.32 -21.12 -3.39
CA SER A 177 9.70 -20.62 -3.60
C SER A 177 10.62 -21.14 -2.50
N PRO A 178 11.49 -22.14 -2.81
CA PRO A 178 12.50 -22.62 -1.89
C PRO A 178 13.44 -21.52 -1.41
N GLU A 179 13.67 -20.50 -2.25
CA GLU A 179 14.48 -19.34 -1.90
C GLU A 179 13.84 -18.57 -0.73
N LEU A 180 12.54 -18.25 -0.82
CA LEU A 180 11.82 -17.62 0.28
C LEU A 180 11.80 -18.48 1.54
N ASP A 181 11.60 -19.80 1.41
CA ASP A 181 11.61 -20.71 2.54
C ASP A 181 12.96 -20.73 3.26
N SER A 182 14.06 -20.68 2.51
CA SER A 182 15.41 -20.63 3.08
C SER A 182 15.69 -19.34 3.85
N ILE A 183 15.15 -18.21 3.39
CA ILE A 183 15.30 -16.92 4.07
C ILE A 183 14.41 -16.87 5.33
N LEU A 184 13.22 -17.46 5.24
CA LEU A 184 12.20 -17.42 6.30
C LEU A 184 12.33 -18.55 7.33
N SER A 185 13.28 -19.48 7.18
CA SER A 185 13.37 -20.70 8.00
C SER A 185 13.45 -20.45 9.50
N ASN A 186 14.05 -19.32 9.90
CA ASN A 186 14.31 -18.97 11.30
C ASN A 186 13.34 -17.88 11.81
N VAL A 187 12.31 -17.54 11.04
CA VAL A 187 11.40 -16.44 11.36
C VAL A 187 10.12 -17.00 11.99
N GLU A 188 9.98 -16.82 13.30
CA GLU A 188 8.76 -17.17 14.02
C GLU A 188 7.70 -16.07 13.88
N LEU A 189 6.81 -16.23 12.91
CA LEU A 189 5.71 -15.27 12.70
C LEU A 189 4.56 -15.51 13.69
N SER A 190 3.99 -14.41 14.19
CA SER A 190 2.78 -14.40 15.01
C SER A 190 1.54 -14.07 14.18
N SER A 191 0.37 -14.42 14.69
CA SER A 191 -0.90 -13.96 14.13
C SER A 191 -1.16 -12.51 14.50
N SER A 192 -1.86 -11.76 13.65
CA SER A 192 -2.23 -10.37 13.93
C SER A 192 -3.02 -10.18 15.24
N LYS A 193 -3.65 -11.22 15.78
CA LYS A 193 -4.39 -11.18 17.06
C LYS A 193 -3.47 -11.41 18.26
N GLU A 194 -2.49 -12.30 18.12
CA GLU A 194 -1.55 -12.72 19.18
C GLU A 194 -0.33 -11.81 19.27
N LEU A 195 -0.06 -11.02 18.24
CA LEU A 195 1.06 -10.09 18.19
C LEU A 195 1.10 -9.20 19.44
N ILE A 196 2.22 -9.23 20.15
CA ILE A 196 2.50 -8.37 21.30
C ILE A 196 3.14 -7.08 20.78
N LEU A 197 2.50 -5.93 21.05
CA LEU A 197 3.00 -4.63 20.61
C LEU A 197 3.84 -3.99 21.72
N PRO A 198 4.91 -3.24 21.38
CA PRO A 198 5.71 -2.51 22.36
C PRO A 198 4.85 -1.58 23.24
N THR A 199 5.19 -1.50 24.54
CA THR A 199 4.47 -0.67 25.52
C THR A 199 4.42 0.81 25.12
N ALA A 200 5.43 1.31 24.41
CA ALA A 200 5.46 2.68 23.90
C ALA A 200 4.29 3.02 22.94
N ILE A 201 3.69 2.01 22.29
CA ILE A 201 2.53 2.17 21.42
C ILE A 201 1.22 2.11 22.21
N THR A 202 1.18 1.29 23.29
CA THR A 202 -0.02 1.01 24.09
C THR A 202 -0.19 1.93 25.31
N ALA A 203 0.88 2.55 25.80
CA ALA A 203 0.88 3.46 26.96
C ALA A 203 -0.20 4.57 26.92
N PRO A 204 -0.49 5.25 25.79
CA PRO A 204 -1.54 6.27 25.75
C PRO A 204 -2.97 5.71 25.87
N PHE A 205 -3.16 4.38 25.98
CA PHE A 205 -4.47 3.73 26.12
C PHE A 205 -4.77 3.21 27.53
N SER A 206 -3.81 3.29 28.47
CA SER A 206 -3.96 2.75 29.84
C SER A 206 -4.26 3.80 30.91
N SER A 207 -4.19 5.10 30.58
CA SER A 207 -4.50 6.18 31.53
C SER A 207 -6.01 6.45 31.58
N THR A 208 -6.60 6.17 32.75
CA THR A 208 -8.02 6.32 33.10
C THR A 208 -8.45 7.74 33.49
N GLU A 209 -7.62 8.77 33.28
CA GLU A 209 -7.99 10.15 33.67
C GLU A 209 -8.51 10.99 32.49
N PRO A 210 -9.75 11.49 32.56
CA PRO A 210 -10.29 12.38 31.53
C PRO A 210 -9.79 13.80 31.79
N THR A 211 -8.71 14.23 31.11
CA THR A 211 -8.40 15.66 31.03
C THR A 211 -9.15 16.27 29.84
N ALA A 212 -10.06 17.21 30.13
CA ALA A 212 -11.09 17.77 29.24
C ALA A 212 -10.58 18.64 28.07
N SER A 213 -9.40 18.38 27.50
CA SER A 213 -8.81 19.25 26.47
C SER A 213 -7.95 18.56 25.40
N GLN A 214 -7.95 17.22 25.31
CA GLN A 214 -7.13 16.53 24.30
C GLN A 214 -7.97 15.94 23.17
N SER A 215 -7.58 16.26 21.93
CA SER A 215 -8.00 15.57 20.72
C SER A 215 -7.89 14.04 20.89
N LYS A 216 -8.83 13.28 20.30
CA LYS A 216 -8.88 11.79 20.31
C LYS A 216 -7.47 11.17 20.42
N PRO A 217 -7.17 10.34 21.44
CA PRO A 217 -5.83 9.81 21.65
C PRO A 217 -5.40 9.00 20.42
N LYS A 218 -4.37 9.48 19.72
CA LYS A 218 -3.83 8.85 18.51
C LYS A 218 -2.62 7.99 18.90
N PRO A 219 -2.51 6.73 18.44
CA PRO A 219 -1.37 5.90 18.77
C PRO A 219 -0.06 6.49 18.23
N ASN A 220 1.02 6.39 19.02
CA ASN A 220 2.37 6.67 18.54
C ASN A 220 2.83 5.52 17.64
N LEU A 221 2.98 5.79 16.34
CA LEU A 221 3.38 4.79 15.34
C LEU A 221 4.89 4.74 15.09
N SER A 222 5.66 5.67 15.66
CA SER A 222 7.11 5.75 15.46
C SER A 222 7.86 4.44 15.81
N PRO A 223 7.49 3.72 16.90
CA PRO A 223 8.14 2.46 17.24
C PRO A 223 7.91 1.32 16.23
N LEU A 224 6.99 1.47 15.27
CA LEU A 224 6.76 0.44 14.23
C LEU A 224 7.88 0.38 13.20
N HIS A 225 8.79 1.35 13.19
CA HIS A 225 10.00 1.31 12.38
C HIS A 225 11.08 0.38 12.94
N GLU A 226 10.93 -0.10 14.17
CA GLU A 226 11.85 -1.02 14.81
C GLU A 226 11.39 -2.48 14.63
N ASP A 227 12.25 -3.42 15.02
CA ASP A 227 11.92 -4.84 15.02
C ASP A 227 10.98 -5.20 16.17
N ILE A 228 9.98 -6.03 15.85
CA ILE A 228 8.93 -6.45 16.78
C ILE A 228 8.88 -7.96 16.72
N ASN A 229 8.96 -8.62 17.87
CA ASN A 229 8.88 -10.07 17.96
C ASN A 229 7.57 -10.58 17.36
N GLY A 230 7.63 -11.67 16.58
CA GLY A 230 6.48 -12.21 15.87
C GLY A 230 6.16 -11.52 14.54
N VAL A 231 6.94 -10.53 14.11
CA VAL A 231 6.85 -9.88 12.79
C VAL A 231 8.12 -10.17 12.02
N ILE A 232 8.03 -10.27 10.69
CA ILE A 232 9.25 -10.30 9.86
C ILE A 232 10.14 -9.08 10.16
N ASP A 233 11.42 -9.31 10.40
CA ASP A 233 12.38 -8.27 10.76
C ASP A 233 12.92 -7.52 9.53
N ILE A 234 13.54 -6.37 9.77
CA ILE A 234 14.03 -5.47 8.73
C ILE A 234 15.22 -6.08 7.95
N GLU A 235 16.05 -6.88 8.60
CA GLU A 235 17.21 -7.53 8.00
C GLU A 235 16.78 -8.63 7.03
N THR A 236 15.83 -9.47 7.43
CA THR A 236 15.19 -10.49 6.61
C THR A 236 14.52 -9.86 5.38
N LEU A 237 13.83 -8.71 5.53
CA LEU A 237 13.29 -7.98 4.38
C LEU A 237 14.38 -7.49 3.42
N ALA A 238 15.53 -7.05 3.93
CA ALA A 238 16.67 -6.66 3.10
C ALA A 238 17.27 -7.88 2.37
N ARG A 239 17.42 -9.02 3.06
CA ARG A 239 17.86 -10.28 2.44
C ARG A 239 16.93 -10.74 1.32
N ILE A 240 15.60 -10.68 1.53
CA ILE A 240 14.61 -10.96 0.47
C ILE A 240 14.83 -10.04 -0.73
N GLY A 241 15.02 -8.74 -0.50
CA GLY A 241 15.31 -7.75 -1.55
C GLY A 241 16.55 -8.10 -2.38
N GLN A 242 17.63 -8.48 -1.70
CA GLN A 242 18.92 -8.83 -2.30
C GLN A 242 18.85 -10.15 -3.09
N GLU A 243 18.31 -11.21 -2.48
CA GLU A 243 18.30 -12.55 -3.05
C GLU A 243 17.31 -12.68 -4.23
N CYS A 244 16.15 -12.02 -4.16
CA CYS A 244 15.15 -12.07 -5.24
C CYS A 244 15.55 -11.24 -6.48
N LYS A 245 16.59 -10.39 -6.37
CA LYS A 245 17.10 -9.51 -7.44
C LYS A 245 15.98 -8.70 -8.11
N MET A 246 15.14 -8.06 -7.28
CA MET A 246 14.03 -7.23 -7.73
C MET A 246 14.22 -5.78 -7.28
N PRO A 247 14.28 -4.80 -8.20
CA PRO A 247 14.56 -3.41 -7.86
C PRO A 247 13.45 -2.81 -7.00
N GLY A 248 13.81 -2.20 -5.87
CA GLY A 248 12.85 -1.56 -4.96
C GLY A 248 12.03 -2.51 -4.10
N LEU A 249 12.19 -3.84 -4.23
CA LEU A 249 11.45 -4.83 -3.44
C LEU A 249 11.58 -4.59 -1.93
N GLU A 250 12.81 -4.40 -1.44
CA GLU A 250 13.07 -4.13 -0.02
C GLU A 250 12.27 -2.93 0.50
N MET A 251 12.26 -1.82 -0.23
CA MET A 251 11.56 -0.60 0.19
C MET A 251 10.04 -0.82 0.22
N GLU A 252 9.48 -1.49 -0.78
CA GLU A 252 8.06 -1.81 -0.81
C GLU A 252 7.65 -2.76 0.33
N LEU A 253 8.49 -3.74 0.66
CA LEU A 253 8.23 -4.65 1.78
C LEU A 253 8.31 -3.92 3.13
N LYS A 254 9.30 -3.05 3.34
CA LYS A 254 9.40 -2.22 4.55
C LYS A 254 8.18 -1.32 4.71
N ARG A 255 7.71 -0.71 3.61
CA ARG A 255 6.47 0.08 3.58
C ARG A 255 5.26 -0.76 3.92
N ALA A 256 5.11 -1.93 3.30
CA ALA A 256 4.00 -2.84 3.56
C ALA A 256 3.99 -3.28 5.04
N ARG A 257 5.15 -3.65 5.59
CA ARG A 257 5.33 -3.99 7.00
C ARG A 257 4.80 -2.88 7.91
N PHE A 258 5.30 -1.66 7.74
CA PHE A 258 4.87 -0.51 8.54
C PHE A 258 3.37 -0.27 8.44
N GLN A 259 2.81 -0.24 7.23
CA GLN A 259 1.39 0.07 7.01
C GLN A 259 0.46 -1.03 7.54
N ILE A 260 0.85 -2.31 7.41
CA ILE A 260 0.11 -3.44 7.98
C ILE A 260 0.08 -3.34 9.51
N LEU A 261 1.23 -3.10 10.14
CA LEU A 261 1.31 -2.94 11.59
C LEU A 261 0.52 -1.72 12.07
N ALA A 262 0.67 -0.57 11.40
CA ALA A 262 -0.08 0.64 11.72
C ALA A 262 -1.59 0.42 11.63
N LYS A 263 -2.06 -0.33 10.63
CA LYS A 263 -3.47 -0.72 10.52
C LYS A 263 -3.91 -1.59 11.71
N ILE A 264 -3.12 -2.59 12.10
CA ILE A 264 -3.41 -3.43 13.27
C ILE A 264 -3.50 -2.60 14.55
N VAL A 265 -2.55 -1.69 14.77
CA VAL A 265 -2.55 -0.79 15.94
C VAL A 265 -3.82 0.06 15.95
N ASN A 266 -4.15 0.69 14.82
CA ASN A 266 -5.35 1.52 14.72
C ASN A 266 -6.64 0.72 14.92
N ASP A 267 -6.71 -0.51 14.40
CA ASP A 267 -7.87 -1.38 14.56
C ASP A 267 -8.03 -1.84 16.03
N ARG A 268 -6.92 -2.14 16.72
CA ARG A 268 -6.93 -2.46 18.16
C ARG A 268 -7.33 -1.26 19.02
N ALA A 269 -6.80 -0.08 18.71
CA ALA A 269 -7.14 1.18 19.38
C ALA A 269 -8.64 1.48 19.25
N LYS A 270 -9.18 1.42 18.03
CA LYS A 270 -10.62 1.61 17.77
C LYS A 270 -11.48 0.62 18.56
N LYS A 271 -11.09 -0.66 18.60
CA LYS A 271 -11.83 -1.68 19.39
C LYS A 271 -11.78 -1.42 20.88
N ASN A 272 -10.64 -0.99 21.42
CA ASN A 272 -10.53 -0.64 22.84
C ASN A 272 -11.42 0.57 23.17
N THR A 273 -11.35 1.64 22.37
CA THR A 273 -12.23 2.81 22.53
C THR A 273 -13.71 2.42 22.43
N LEU A 274 -14.07 1.58 21.47
CA LEU A 274 -15.45 1.08 21.35
C LEU A 274 -15.85 0.26 22.58
N GLY A 275 -14.95 -0.59 23.09
CA GLY A 275 -15.16 -1.43 24.26
C GLY A 275 -15.40 -0.65 25.56
N GLN A 276 -14.87 0.58 25.65
CA GLN A 276 -15.08 1.49 26.77
C GLN A 276 -16.44 2.22 26.75
N LEU A 277 -17.17 2.18 25.63
CA LEU A 277 -18.51 2.78 25.53
C LEU A 277 -19.57 1.93 26.24
N PRO A 278 -20.62 2.57 26.80
CA PRO A 278 -21.81 1.87 27.30
C PRO A 278 -22.36 0.87 26.27
N VAL A 279 -22.89 -0.26 26.75
CA VAL A 279 -23.39 -1.35 25.88
C VAL A 279 -24.46 -0.84 24.91
N GLU A 280 -25.33 0.05 25.38
CA GLU A 280 -26.41 0.66 24.59
C GLU A 280 -25.87 1.40 23.36
N TRP A 281 -24.87 2.27 23.58
CA TRP A 281 -24.27 3.07 22.50
C TRP A 281 -23.48 2.21 21.52
N ARG A 282 -22.85 1.12 21.99
CA ARG A 282 -22.20 0.14 21.11
C ARG A 282 -23.19 -0.56 20.19
N ASN A 283 -24.40 -0.84 20.67
CA ASN A 283 -25.43 -1.50 19.89
C ASN A 283 -26.03 -0.55 18.86
N GLU A 284 -26.28 0.71 19.24
CA GLU A 284 -26.73 1.77 18.31
C GLU A 284 -25.73 1.98 17.16
N LEU A 285 -24.43 2.15 17.48
CA LEU A 285 -23.39 2.35 16.45
C LEU A 285 -23.25 1.14 15.51
N LYS A 286 -23.45 -0.09 15.99
CA LYS A 286 -23.45 -1.29 15.14
C LYS A 286 -24.66 -1.32 14.20
N MET A 287 -25.84 -0.93 14.71
CA MET A 287 -27.05 -0.85 13.90
C MET A 287 -26.90 0.18 12.79
N GLU A 288 -26.32 1.36 13.09
CA GLU A 288 -26.02 2.40 12.10
C GLU A 288 -25.00 1.93 11.04
N GLU A 289 -23.91 1.28 11.45
CA GLU A 289 -22.92 0.74 10.51
C GLU A 289 -23.52 -0.33 9.57
N ASP A 290 -24.41 -1.17 10.10
CA ASP A 290 -25.04 -2.24 9.33
C ASP A 290 -26.14 -1.70 8.39
N GLU A 291 -26.85 -0.64 8.77
CA GLU A 291 -27.73 0.11 7.86
C GLU A 291 -26.94 0.82 6.75
N GLU A 292 -25.79 1.43 7.06
CA GLU A 292 -24.97 2.12 6.08
C GLU A 292 -24.31 1.14 5.09
N LYS A 293 -24.01 -0.08 5.53
CA LYS A 293 -23.56 -1.17 4.64
C LYS A 293 -24.68 -1.64 3.72
N LYS A 294 -25.92 -1.77 4.22
CA LYS A 294 -27.09 -2.13 3.40
C LYS A 294 -27.37 -1.08 2.31
N LYS A 295 -27.34 0.21 2.66
CA LYS A 295 -27.50 1.33 1.70
C LYS A 295 -26.39 1.43 0.64
N LYS A 296 -25.29 0.69 0.75
CA LYS A 296 -24.21 0.63 -0.24
C LYS A 296 -24.33 -0.57 -1.17
N ILE A 297 -25.27 -1.48 -0.91
CA ILE A 297 -25.52 -2.70 -1.70
C ILE A 297 -26.74 -2.52 -2.62
N ASP A 298 -27.67 -1.62 -2.27
CA ASP A 298 -28.78 -1.16 -3.10
C ASP A 298 -28.38 0.01 -4.02
#